data_AF-A0AAV4THQ6-F1
#
_entry.id   AF-A0AAV4THQ6-F1
#
_cell.length_a   1.000
_cell.length_b   1.000
_cell.length_c   1.000
_cell.angle_alpha   90.00
_cell.angle_beta   90.00
_cell.angle_gamma   90.00
#
_symmetry.space_group_name_H-M   'P 1'
#
loop_
_entity.id
_entity.type
_entity.pdbx_description
1 polymer ?
#
loop_
_entity_poly.entity_id
_entity_poly.type
_entity_poly.pdbx_seq_one_letter_code
_entity_poly.pdbx_strand_id
1 'polypeptide(L)'
;MSFYLTLPSDSSLHYFPNNKISSFVTQFPSPITLDGKWEVGLAEIIYPHTWYNVNETSNMFGFDLGDGKLNTRKLSPGSYETIPDILKAMALTSHEVKVNFKFNPHTKCVKIQTKDGVKVILEKDLCSLLAFQPQVIENIKESSFTADPHTEFPIFYAYSVIVQPVVVGKSHYHATFSNETDIINKGKKKRNQHFFL
;
A
#
# COMPACT_ATOMS: atom_id res chain seq x y z
N MET A 1 -15.52 -28.78 -13.62
CA MET A 1 -16.10 -27.46 -13.96
C MET A 1 -15.44 -26.44 -13.02
N SER A 2 -14.96 -25.31 -13.52
CA SER A 2 -14.46 -24.20 -12.70
C SER A 2 -15.32 -22.97 -12.95
N PHE A 3 -15.48 -22.12 -11.94
CA PHE A 3 -16.23 -20.87 -12.03
C PHE A 3 -15.65 -19.85 -11.05
N TYR A 4 -16.01 -18.57 -11.24
CA TYR A 4 -15.59 -17.48 -10.38
C TYR A 4 -16.75 -17.00 -9.52
N LEU A 5 -16.41 -16.54 -8.32
CA LEU A 5 -17.33 -15.86 -7.41
C LEU A 5 -16.79 -14.47 -7.12
N THR A 6 -17.66 -13.48 -7.28
CA THR A 6 -17.41 -12.11 -6.81
C THR A 6 -18.12 -11.94 -5.48
N LEU A 7 -17.39 -11.49 -4.46
CA LEU A 7 -17.87 -11.34 -3.08
C LEU A 7 -17.76 -9.88 -2.63
N PRO A 8 -18.68 -8.98 -3.03
CA PRO A 8 -18.64 -7.58 -2.59
C PRO A 8 -19.08 -7.46 -1.13
N SER A 9 -18.34 -6.69 -0.33
CA SER A 9 -18.57 -6.54 1.11
C SER A 9 -19.89 -5.88 1.48
N ASP A 10 -20.42 -5.03 0.58
CA ASP A 10 -21.62 -4.22 0.78
C ASP A 10 -22.90 -4.83 0.16
N SER A 11 -22.76 -5.85 -0.69
CA SER A 11 -23.88 -6.48 -1.43
C SER A 11 -25.00 -7.05 -0.57
N SER A 12 -24.73 -7.37 0.70
CA SER A 12 -25.64 -8.11 1.58
C SER A 12 -25.94 -7.40 2.90
N LEU A 13 -25.73 -6.08 2.97
CA LEU A 13 -25.98 -5.28 4.18
C LEU A 13 -27.42 -5.37 4.69
N HIS A 14 -28.40 -5.59 3.81
CA HIS A 14 -29.79 -5.80 4.21
C HIS A 14 -29.98 -7.06 5.07
N TYR A 15 -29.22 -8.13 4.79
CA TYR A 15 -29.30 -9.41 5.49
C TYR A 15 -28.29 -9.52 6.63
N PHE A 16 -27.12 -8.90 6.45
CA PHE A 16 -26.02 -8.88 7.39
C PHE A 16 -25.63 -7.43 7.70
N PRO A 17 -26.42 -6.71 8.53
CA PRO A 17 -26.22 -5.28 8.78
C PRO A 17 -24.91 -4.96 9.51
N ASN A 18 -24.26 -5.96 10.10
CA ASN A 18 -22.99 -5.82 10.79
C ASN A 18 -21.76 -6.10 9.89
N ASN A 19 -21.95 -6.34 8.58
CA ASN A 19 -20.85 -6.51 7.64
C ASN A 19 -19.93 -5.29 7.67
N LYS A 20 -18.62 -5.55 7.66
CA LYS A 20 -17.56 -4.55 7.54
C LYS A 20 -16.77 -4.81 6.26
N ILE A 21 -16.07 -3.79 5.76
CA ILE A 21 -15.19 -3.93 4.59
C ILE A 21 -14.17 -5.06 4.78
N SER A 22 -13.69 -5.26 6.02
CA SER A 22 -12.68 -6.27 6.36
C SER A 22 -13.23 -7.62 6.84
N SER A 23 -14.54 -7.76 7.06
CA SER A 23 -15.18 -8.99 7.57
C SER A 23 -16.67 -8.93 7.23
N PHE A 24 -17.08 -9.76 6.27
CA PHE A 24 -18.41 -9.70 5.69
C PHE A 24 -18.89 -11.06 5.20
N VAL A 25 -20.20 -11.24 5.14
CA VAL A 25 -20.86 -12.39 4.54
C VAL A 25 -21.69 -11.93 3.34
N THR A 26 -21.55 -12.61 2.20
CA THR A 26 -22.34 -12.35 0.99
C THR A 26 -23.43 -13.40 0.84
N GLN A 27 -24.66 -12.98 0.58
CA GLN A 27 -25.74 -13.85 0.17
C GLN A 27 -25.73 -14.03 -1.35
N PHE A 28 -25.73 -15.29 -1.80
CA PHE A 28 -25.86 -15.61 -3.22
C PHE A 28 -27.32 -15.60 -3.66
N PRO A 29 -27.61 -15.21 -4.93
CA PRO A 29 -28.96 -15.25 -5.48
C PRO A 29 -29.50 -16.68 -5.60
N SER A 30 -28.63 -17.66 -5.75
CA SER A 30 -28.97 -19.08 -5.79
C SER A 30 -27.95 -19.91 -5.00
N PRO A 31 -28.38 -21.00 -4.33
CA PRO A 31 -27.46 -21.95 -3.73
C PRO A 31 -26.51 -22.53 -4.78
N ILE A 32 -25.25 -22.72 -4.38
CA ILE A 32 -24.24 -23.38 -5.21
C ILE A 32 -24.01 -24.76 -4.60
N THR A 33 -24.22 -25.80 -5.40
CA THR A 33 -23.93 -27.18 -5.00
C THR A 33 -22.54 -27.55 -5.50
N LEU A 34 -21.66 -27.93 -4.58
CA LEU A 34 -20.31 -28.41 -4.88
C LEU A 34 -20.23 -29.91 -4.58
N ASP A 35 -20.24 -30.72 -5.64
CA ASP A 35 -20.16 -32.18 -5.53
C ASP A 35 -18.70 -32.68 -5.55
N GLY A 36 -18.42 -33.69 -4.72
CA GLY A 36 -17.09 -34.30 -4.66
C GLY A 36 -16.05 -33.43 -3.96
N LYS A 37 -14.78 -33.56 -4.39
CA LYS A 37 -13.67 -32.74 -3.87
C LYS A 37 -13.59 -31.46 -4.69
N TRP A 38 -13.53 -30.34 -4.00
CA TRP A 38 -13.37 -29.03 -4.60
C TRP A 38 -12.18 -28.30 -3.97
N GLU A 39 -11.65 -27.33 -4.71
CA GLU A 39 -10.61 -26.42 -4.27
C GLU A 39 -11.07 -25.00 -4.62
N VAL A 40 -10.71 -24.04 -3.78
CA VAL A 40 -10.97 -22.63 -4.03
C VAL A 40 -9.66 -21.88 -3.91
N GLY A 41 -9.39 -21.02 -4.90
CA GLY A 41 -8.27 -20.09 -4.90
C GLY A 41 -8.77 -18.65 -4.90
N LEU A 42 -8.00 -17.77 -4.29
CA LEU A 42 -8.20 -16.34 -4.45
C LEU A 42 -7.72 -15.91 -5.84
N ALA A 43 -8.63 -15.40 -6.66
CA ALA A 43 -8.30 -14.91 -8.00
C ALA A 43 -7.94 -13.42 -8.02
N GLU A 44 -8.70 -12.59 -7.29
CA GLU A 44 -8.57 -11.14 -7.28
C GLU A 44 -9.08 -10.55 -5.96
N ILE A 45 -8.48 -9.44 -5.50
CA ILE A 45 -9.01 -8.57 -4.44
C ILE A 45 -9.02 -7.15 -4.98
N ILE A 46 -10.16 -6.48 -4.85
CA ILE A 46 -10.32 -5.05 -5.12
C ILE A 46 -10.57 -4.35 -3.79
N TYR A 47 -9.73 -3.38 -3.46
CA TYR A 47 -9.87 -2.56 -2.26
C TYR A 47 -9.80 -1.07 -2.63
N PRO A 48 -10.54 -0.18 -1.94
CA PRO A 48 -10.47 1.25 -2.19
C PRO A 48 -9.07 1.82 -1.91
N HIS A 49 -8.49 2.50 -2.89
CA HIS A 49 -7.21 3.21 -2.74
C HIS A 49 -7.43 4.60 -2.12
N THR A 50 -7.86 4.66 -0.85
CA THR A 50 -8.15 5.93 -0.15
C THR A 50 -7.03 6.36 0.80
N TRP A 51 -5.88 5.69 0.79
CA TRP A 51 -4.77 6.04 1.67
C TRP A 51 -3.93 7.16 1.06
N TYR A 52 -3.70 8.18 1.86
CA TYR A 52 -2.79 9.26 1.52
C TYR A 52 -1.36 8.81 1.77
N ASN A 53 -0.53 8.85 0.73
CA ASN A 53 0.91 8.67 0.88
C ASN A 53 1.59 9.95 1.37
N VAL A 54 0.92 11.10 1.28
CA VAL A 54 1.32 12.34 1.95
C VAL A 54 0.19 12.74 2.89
N ASN A 55 0.41 12.63 4.19
CA ASN A 55 -0.61 12.89 5.22
C ASN A 55 -0.43 14.26 5.89
N GLU A 56 -1.37 14.68 6.75
CA GLU A 56 -1.31 15.99 7.43
C GLU A 56 -0.16 16.15 8.41
N THR A 57 0.35 15.04 8.95
CA THR A 57 1.40 15.02 9.96
C THR A 57 2.81 14.98 9.39
N SER A 58 2.97 14.58 8.12
CA SER A 58 4.29 14.39 7.50
C SER A 58 4.37 14.85 6.04
N ASN A 59 3.91 16.09 5.81
CA ASN A 59 3.87 16.72 4.49
C ASN A 59 4.83 17.91 4.36
N MET A 60 5.84 18.05 5.21
CA MET A 60 6.67 19.26 5.25
C MET A 60 8.05 19.06 4.63
N PHE A 61 8.54 20.11 3.99
CA PHE A 61 9.97 20.24 3.70
C PHE A 61 10.45 21.66 3.98
N GLY A 62 11.72 21.77 4.36
CA GLY A 62 12.42 23.01 4.61
C GLY A 62 13.40 23.35 3.50
N PHE A 63 13.65 24.64 3.30
CA PHE A 63 14.68 25.13 2.39
C PHE A 63 15.27 26.47 2.87
N ASP A 64 16.57 26.64 2.64
CA ASP A 64 17.32 27.88 2.84
C ASP A 64 17.85 28.33 1.48
N LEU A 65 17.57 29.57 1.08
CA LEU A 65 17.91 30.09 -0.25
C LEU A 65 19.30 30.77 -0.30
N GLY A 66 20.14 30.52 0.70
CA GLY A 66 21.48 31.09 0.88
C GLY A 66 21.50 32.33 1.76
N ASP A 67 20.40 32.63 2.46
CA ASP A 67 20.27 33.77 3.38
C ASP A 67 20.41 33.36 4.85
N GLY A 68 20.60 32.06 5.12
CA GLY A 68 20.68 31.53 6.48
C GLY A 68 19.31 31.38 7.14
N LYS A 69 18.22 31.62 6.41
CA LYS A 69 16.86 31.55 6.93
C LYS A 69 16.16 30.30 6.41
N LEU A 70 15.87 29.39 7.34
CA LEU A 70 15.07 28.20 7.04
C LEU A 70 13.61 28.59 6.82
N ASN A 71 13.14 28.42 5.59
CA ASN A 71 11.73 28.51 5.21
C ASN A 71 11.15 27.10 5.15
N THR A 72 9.85 26.95 5.36
CA THR A 72 9.17 25.65 5.30
C THR A 72 7.94 25.74 4.40
N ARG A 73 7.64 24.64 3.72
CA ARG A 73 6.43 24.48 2.89
C ARG A 73 5.76 23.15 3.20
N LYS A 74 4.44 23.16 3.20
CA LYS A 74 3.60 21.97 3.30
C LYS A 74 3.11 21.54 1.92
N LEU A 75 3.14 20.26 1.63
CA LEU A 75 2.42 19.66 0.51
C LEU A 75 0.95 19.47 0.91
N SER A 76 0.04 19.59 -0.04
CA SER A 76 -1.35 19.23 0.21
C SER A 76 -1.43 17.73 0.51
N PRO A 77 -2.09 17.31 1.61
CA PRO A 77 -2.34 15.90 1.87
C PRO A 77 -3.11 15.27 0.71
N GLY A 78 -2.76 14.03 0.37
CA GLY A 78 -3.38 13.34 -0.74
C GLY A 78 -2.68 12.05 -1.13
N SER A 79 -3.25 11.39 -2.14
CA SER A 79 -2.66 10.22 -2.78
C SER A 79 -1.99 10.67 -4.08
N TYR A 80 -0.66 10.73 -4.09
CA TYR A 80 0.13 11.08 -5.26
C TYR A 80 0.49 9.80 -6.02
N GLU A 81 0.01 9.63 -7.25
CA GLU A 81 0.20 8.37 -8.00
C GLU A 81 1.66 8.15 -8.42
N THR A 82 2.41 9.23 -8.67
CA THR A 82 3.78 9.13 -9.17
C THR A 82 4.75 10.03 -8.41
N ILE A 83 6.04 9.66 -8.39
CA ILE A 83 7.10 10.53 -7.85
C ILE A 83 7.13 11.91 -8.53
N PRO A 84 7.01 12.04 -9.87
CA PRO A 84 6.85 13.33 -10.52
C PRO A 84 5.74 14.21 -9.94
N ASP A 85 4.61 13.65 -9.52
CA ASP A 85 3.51 14.44 -8.94
C ASP A 85 3.91 15.04 -7.59
N ILE A 86 4.61 14.26 -6.75
CA ILE A 86 5.18 14.74 -5.48
C ILE A 86 6.20 15.85 -5.76
N LEU A 87 7.13 15.63 -6.70
CA LEU A 87 8.15 16.64 -7.03
C LEU A 87 7.53 17.93 -7.59
N LYS A 88 6.46 17.81 -8.39
CA LYS A 88 5.70 18.95 -8.90
C LYS A 88 5.03 19.74 -7.77
N ALA A 89 4.48 19.06 -6.77
CA ALA A 89 3.92 19.71 -5.58
C ALA A 89 5.00 20.43 -4.73
N MET A 90 6.22 19.88 -4.71
CA MET A 90 7.37 20.48 -4.03
C MET A 90 7.99 21.66 -4.78
N ALA A 91 7.84 21.72 -6.10
CA ALA A 91 8.53 22.68 -6.96
C ALA A 91 8.40 24.13 -6.46
N LEU A 92 9.54 24.79 -6.26
CA LEU A 92 9.62 26.19 -5.85
C LEU A 92 9.71 27.06 -7.12
N THR A 93 8.57 27.30 -7.77
CA THR A 93 8.50 27.99 -9.09
C THR A 93 9.24 29.33 -9.12
N SER A 94 9.18 30.11 -8.04
CA SER A 94 9.92 31.39 -7.93
C SER A 94 11.44 31.23 -7.79
N HIS A 95 11.94 30.01 -7.56
CA HIS A 95 13.33 29.70 -7.23
C HIS A 95 13.88 28.47 -7.96
N GLU A 96 13.32 28.08 -9.11
CA GLU A 96 13.75 26.90 -9.89
C GLU A 96 15.22 26.97 -10.32
N VAL A 97 15.75 28.18 -10.48
CA VAL A 97 17.17 28.42 -10.79
C VAL A 97 18.08 28.08 -9.60
N LYS A 98 17.56 28.11 -8.37
CA LYS A 98 18.28 27.81 -7.12
C LYS A 98 18.08 26.39 -6.65
N VAL A 99 16.88 25.83 -6.80
CA VAL A 99 16.51 24.48 -6.35
C VAL A 99 15.76 23.78 -7.48
N ASN A 100 16.23 22.60 -7.87
CA ASN A 100 15.63 21.78 -8.92
C ASN A 100 15.47 20.34 -8.45
N PHE A 101 14.28 19.78 -8.65
CA PHE A 101 13.94 18.41 -8.37
C PHE A 101 13.72 17.65 -9.68
N LYS A 102 14.44 16.54 -9.88
CA LYS A 102 14.33 15.72 -11.08
C LYS A 102 14.11 14.26 -10.73
N PHE A 103 13.23 13.62 -11.48
CA PHE A 103 13.05 12.18 -11.42
C PHE A 103 13.66 11.54 -12.67
N ASN A 104 14.43 10.47 -12.50
CA ASN A 104 14.93 9.67 -13.61
C ASN A 104 13.99 8.46 -13.81
N PRO A 105 13.23 8.37 -14.91
CA PRO A 105 12.27 7.29 -15.11
C PRO A 105 12.91 5.90 -15.32
N HIS A 106 14.20 5.85 -15.71
CA HIS A 106 14.91 4.60 -15.95
C HIS A 106 15.44 4.00 -14.64
N THR A 107 16.11 4.81 -13.81
CA THR A 107 16.64 4.35 -12.51
C THR A 107 15.60 4.43 -11.40
N LYS A 108 14.51 5.18 -11.64
CA LYS A 108 13.50 5.57 -10.65
C LYS A 108 14.10 6.31 -9.45
N CYS A 109 15.26 6.94 -9.62
CA CYS A 109 15.90 7.75 -8.58
C CYS A 109 15.48 9.22 -8.69
N VAL A 110 15.56 9.92 -7.56
CA VAL A 110 15.32 11.36 -7.46
C VAL A 110 16.66 12.07 -7.33
N LYS A 111 16.84 13.14 -8.11
CA LYS A 111 17.98 14.05 -8.02
C LYS A 111 17.51 15.41 -7.57
N ILE A 112 18.12 15.93 -6.51
CA ILE A 112 17.90 17.26 -5.97
C ILE A 112 19.18 18.06 -6.24
N GLN A 113 19.03 19.19 -6.93
CA GLN A 113 20.12 20.09 -7.29
C GLN A 113 19.86 21.46 -6.65
N THR A 114 20.80 21.93 -5.85
CA THR A 114 20.81 23.26 -5.24
C THR A 114 22.04 24.05 -5.68
N LYS A 115 21.95 25.38 -5.68
CA LYS A 115 23.11 26.27 -5.83
C LYS A 115 23.95 26.33 -4.55
N ASP A 116 25.17 26.84 -4.65
CA ASP A 116 26.05 27.04 -3.50
C ASP A 116 25.36 27.86 -2.41
N GLY A 117 25.46 27.37 -1.16
CA GLY A 117 24.82 27.97 0.01
C GLY A 117 23.31 27.69 0.16
N VAL A 118 22.66 27.10 -0.85
CA VAL A 118 21.24 26.73 -0.81
C VAL A 118 21.10 25.32 -0.24
N LYS A 119 20.19 25.16 0.73
CA LYS A 119 19.97 23.90 1.44
C LYS A 119 18.52 23.46 1.33
N VAL A 120 18.29 22.15 1.24
CA VAL A 120 16.96 21.54 1.31
C VAL A 120 16.95 20.48 2.41
N ILE A 121 15.90 20.44 3.20
CA ILE A 121 15.70 19.46 4.27
C ILE A 121 14.33 18.83 4.07
N LEU A 122 14.30 17.52 3.97
CA LEU A 122 13.06 16.76 3.83
C LEU A 122 12.68 16.19 5.20
N GLU A 123 11.38 16.20 5.50
CA GLU A 123 10.85 15.42 6.61
C GLU A 123 11.02 13.91 6.37
N LYS A 124 10.99 13.12 7.44
CA LYS A 124 11.23 11.67 7.42
C LYS A 124 10.38 10.93 6.38
N ASP A 125 9.08 11.17 6.32
CA ASP A 125 8.21 10.39 5.44
C ASP A 125 8.39 10.80 3.97
N LEU A 126 8.63 12.09 3.70
CA LEU A 126 9.09 12.53 2.37
C LEU A 126 10.45 11.94 2.00
N CYS A 127 11.36 11.75 2.96
CA CYS A 127 12.61 11.02 2.72
C CYS A 127 12.32 9.57 2.29
N SER A 128 11.40 8.88 2.95
CA SER A 128 10.98 7.51 2.60
C SER A 128 10.44 7.43 1.18
N LEU A 129 9.50 8.31 0.81
CA LEU A 129 8.89 8.33 -0.53
C LEU A 129 9.92 8.64 -1.63
N LEU A 130 10.83 9.59 -1.37
CA LEU A 130 11.84 10.05 -2.33
C LEU A 130 13.16 9.26 -2.25
N ALA A 131 13.21 8.20 -1.43
CA ALA A 131 14.37 7.34 -1.23
C ALA A 131 15.66 8.06 -0.75
N PHE A 132 15.50 9.09 0.07
CA PHE A 132 16.59 9.75 0.78
C PHE A 132 16.71 9.25 2.22
N GLN A 133 17.91 9.37 2.78
CA GLN A 133 18.07 9.34 4.23
C GLN A 133 17.89 10.76 4.80
N PRO A 134 17.37 10.91 6.03
CA PRO A 134 17.25 12.22 6.68
C PRO A 134 18.60 12.93 6.73
N GLN A 135 18.74 13.99 5.94
CA GLN A 135 19.98 14.76 5.82
C GLN A 135 19.68 16.14 5.24
N VAL A 136 20.63 17.05 5.42
CA VAL A 136 20.64 18.33 4.69
C VAL A 136 21.17 18.08 3.29
N ILE A 137 20.44 18.52 2.29
CA ILE A 137 20.77 18.35 0.87
C ILE A 137 21.33 19.67 0.33
N GLU A 138 22.56 19.59 -0.17
CA GLU A 138 23.32 20.70 -0.76
C GLU A 138 23.95 20.22 -2.09
N ASN A 139 24.21 21.16 -3.00
CA ASN A 139 24.77 20.90 -4.32
C ASN A 139 23.93 19.89 -5.09
N ILE A 140 24.52 18.79 -5.56
CA ILE A 140 23.81 17.74 -6.30
C ILE A 140 23.78 16.49 -5.46
N LYS A 141 22.58 16.03 -5.11
CA LYS A 141 22.37 14.75 -4.44
C LYS A 141 21.37 13.91 -5.22
N GLU A 142 21.69 12.63 -5.35
CA GLU A 142 20.80 11.63 -5.95
C GLU A 142 20.45 10.59 -4.90
N SER A 143 19.21 10.10 -4.93
CA SER A 143 18.74 9.05 -4.03
C SER A 143 19.51 7.75 -4.29
N SER A 144 19.87 7.05 -3.22
CA SER A 144 20.61 5.78 -3.32
C SER A 144 19.72 4.61 -3.75
N PHE A 145 18.40 4.75 -3.62
CA PHE A 145 17.42 3.74 -3.94
C PHE A 145 16.34 4.29 -4.86
N THR A 146 15.54 3.38 -5.40
CA THR A 146 14.33 3.68 -6.16
C THR A 146 13.32 4.38 -5.27
N ALA A 147 12.90 5.58 -5.68
CA ALA A 147 11.80 6.29 -5.08
C ALA A 147 10.49 5.62 -5.49
N ASP A 148 9.57 5.49 -4.54
CA ASP A 148 8.28 4.86 -4.75
C ASP A 148 7.22 5.61 -3.92
N PRO A 149 6.17 6.16 -4.56
CA PRO A 149 5.11 6.88 -3.86
C PRO A 149 4.27 5.96 -2.99
N HIS A 150 4.50 4.63 -3.06
CA HIS A 150 3.81 3.61 -2.31
C HIS A 150 4.67 2.87 -1.28
N THR A 151 5.86 3.38 -0.95
CA THR A 151 6.74 2.75 0.06
C THR A 151 6.09 2.60 1.44
N GLU A 152 5.15 3.48 1.79
CA GLU A 152 4.50 3.48 3.11
C GLU A 152 3.15 2.74 3.16
N PHE A 153 2.78 2.00 2.11
CA PHE A 153 1.53 1.23 2.16
C PHE A 153 1.66 0.07 3.16
N PRO A 154 0.76 -0.05 4.14
CA PRO A 154 0.77 -1.17 5.06
C PRO A 154 0.55 -2.47 4.28
N ILE A 155 1.33 -3.50 4.62
CA ILE A 155 1.17 -4.86 4.10
C ILE A 155 -0.28 -5.30 4.35
N PHE A 156 -0.99 -5.68 3.28
CA PHE A 156 -2.35 -6.19 3.39
C PHE A 156 -2.32 -7.69 3.69
N TYR A 157 -2.96 -8.09 4.79
CA TYR A 157 -3.14 -9.51 5.11
C TYR A 157 -4.58 -9.91 4.78
N ALA A 158 -4.74 -10.77 3.79
CA ALA A 158 -6.02 -11.41 3.50
C ALA A 158 -6.11 -12.71 4.32
N TYR A 159 -6.90 -12.69 5.40
CA TYR A 159 -7.23 -13.89 6.15
C TYR A 159 -8.54 -14.45 5.61
N SER A 160 -8.52 -15.70 5.14
CA SER A 160 -9.76 -16.42 4.84
C SER A 160 -9.64 -17.86 5.30
N VAL A 161 -10.76 -18.44 5.70
CA VAL A 161 -10.88 -19.87 6.06
C VAL A 161 -10.82 -20.79 4.83
N ILE A 162 -10.72 -20.21 3.63
CA ILE A 162 -10.83 -20.92 2.35
C ILE A 162 -9.43 -21.20 1.75
N VAL A 163 -8.41 -20.48 2.19
CA VAL A 163 -7.04 -20.60 1.68
C VAL A 163 -6.10 -20.80 2.87
N GLN A 164 -5.08 -21.65 2.74
CA GLN A 164 -3.99 -21.68 3.72
C GLN A 164 -3.41 -20.26 3.85
N PRO A 165 -3.04 -19.77 5.05
CA PRO A 165 -2.44 -18.45 5.20
C PRO A 165 -1.18 -18.36 4.35
N VAL A 166 -1.20 -17.53 3.31
CA VAL A 166 -0.04 -17.24 2.46
C VAL A 166 0.22 -15.74 2.51
N VAL A 167 1.46 -15.36 2.78
CA VAL A 167 1.90 -13.97 2.67
C VAL A 167 1.83 -13.57 1.20
N VAL A 168 0.88 -12.72 0.85
CA VAL A 168 0.74 -12.20 -0.51
C VAL A 168 1.84 -11.16 -0.72
N GLY A 169 2.83 -11.51 -1.57
CA GLY A 169 4.00 -10.67 -1.82
C GLY A 169 5.27 -11.39 -2.30
N LYS A 170 5.27 -12.73 -2.46
CA LYS A 170 6.39 -13.47 -3.05
C LYS A 170 5.96 -14.20 -4.31
N SER A 171 6.59 -13.84 -5.44
CA SER A 171 6.50 -14.57 -6.70
C SER A 171 7.26 -15.90 -6.58
N HIS A 172 6.59 -17.01 -6.93
CA HIS A 172 7.04 -18.42 -6.85
C HIS A 172 6.98 -18.99 -5.41
N TYR A 173 6.36 -20.14 -5.12
CA TYR A 173 6.67 -21.50 -5.60
C TYR A 173 5.53 -22.52 -5.43
N HIS A 174 5.73 -23.66 -6.09
CA HIS A 174 5.05 -24.97 -6.04
C HIS A 174 4.62 -25.46 -4.64
N ALA A 175 3.39 -25.98 -4.53
CA ALA A 175 2.91 -26.68 -3.33
C ALA A 175 3.10 -28.20 -3.44
N THR A 176 3.52 -28.82 -2.33
CA THR A 176 3.51 -30.27 -2.09
C THR A 176 2.63 -30.53 -0.88
N PHE A 177 1.74 -31.53 -0.94
CA PHE A 177 0.77 -31.85 0.10
C PHE A 177 1.25 -32.97 1.03
N SER A 178 0.97 -32.85 2.34
CA SER A 178 0.96 -33.95 3.30
C SER A 178 -0.46 -34.20 3.80
N ASN A 179 -0.91 -35.46 3.76
CA ASN A 179 -2.27 -35.89 4.13
C ASN A 179 -2.49 -35.87 5.66
N GLU A 180 -3.58 -35.25 6.11
CA GLU A 180 -4.11 -35.38 7.47
C GLU A 180 -5.04 -36.61 7.56
N THR A 181 -4.54 -37.71 8.12
CA THR A 181 -5.37 -38.83 8.60
C THR A 181 -5.30 -39.05 10.13
N ASP A 182 -4.59 -38.21 10.88
CA ASP A 182 -4.23 -38.55 12.28
C ASP A 182 -4.94 -37.77 13.40
N ILE A 183 -6.03 -37.04 13.13
CA ILE A 183 -6.74 -36.31 14.22
C ILE A 183 -8.25 -36.48 14.14
N ILE A 184 -8.74 -37.73 14.22
CA ILE A 184 -10.13 -37.99 14.62
C ILE A 184 -10.15 -39.07 15.69
N ASN A 185 -9.87 -38.68 16.94
CA ASN A 185 -10.42 -39.37 18.09
C ASN A 185 -10.46 -38.43 19.31
N LYS A 186 -11.54 -37.64 19.41
CA LYS A 186 -12.30 -37.40 20.66
C LYS A 186 -13.40 -36.34 20.45
N GLY A 187 -14.63 -36.71 20.80
CA GLY A 187 -15.58 -35.77 21.41
C GLY A 187 -16.69 -35.22 20.50
N LYS A 188 -17.82 -35.92 20.48
CA LYS A 188 -19.12 -35.42 20.03
C LYS A 188 -19.50 -34.10 20.73
N LYS A 189 -19.86 -33.07 19.96
CA LYS A 189 -20.94 -32.13 20.32
C LYS A 189 -21.48 -31.42 19.08
N LYS A 190 -22.74 -31.71 18.73
CA LYS A 190 -23.53 -30.92 17.76
C LYS A 190 -23.62 -29.48 18.27
N ARG A 191 -23.16 -28.52 17.48
CA ARG A 191 -23.54 -27.09 17.57
C ARG A 191 -23.72 -26.58 16.14
N ASN A 192 -24.84 -25.89 15.93
CA ASN A 192 -25.19 -25.20 14.70
C ASN A 192 -24.00 -24.34 14.26
N GLN A 193 -23.52 -24.58 13.04
CA GLN A 193 -22.41 -23.82 12.46
C GLN A 193 -22.99 -22.50 11.93
N HIS A 194 -22.64 -21.41 12.60
CA HIS A 194 -22.66 -20.08 12.00
C HIS A 194 -21.27 -19.82 11.46
N PHE A 195 -21.17 -19.62 10.15
CA PHE A 195 -19.93 -19.25 9.49
C PHE A 195 -19.71 -17.76 9.73
N PHE A 196 -18.65 -17.44 10.46
CA PHE A 196 -18.15 -16.07 10.61
C PHE A 196 -16.94 -15.90 9.70
N LEU A 197 -16.97 -14.84 8.91
CA LEU A 197 -15.83 -14.23 8.21
C LEU A 197 -15.40 -12.99 8.98
#